data_AF-A0A662H160-F1
#
_entry.id   AF-A0A662H160-F1
#
_cell.length_a   1.000
_cell.length_b   1.000
_cell.length_c   1.000
_cell.angle_alpha   90.00
_cell.angle_beta   90.00
_cell.angle_gamma   90.00
#
_symmetry.space_group_name_H-M   'P 1'
#
loop_
_entity.id
_entity.type
_entity.pdbx_description
1 polymer ?
#
loop_
_entity_poly.entity_id
_entity_poly.type
_entity_poly.pdbx_seq_one_letter_code
_entity_poly.pdbx_strand_id
1 'polypeptide(L)'
;QLLYYPAIADPRYKNKGKNVLFINCVYNPFREAQRKGIARALFNSLLEEVKDKYNLIVTHAFVTGEYFSQKEFFLKMGFKPVPKGSPGDLYFPLKGEVPSIQVLSVWKESKGRYEPRSSDRGRAMIFYSPVCEFSYIFASYAARIVRELCSDIPVTLLNYWKESEEFLSRGEHWMIVNATPILSSPLEEKFKDEVLSSIKRDVK
;
A
#
# COMPACT_ATOMS: atom_id res chain seq x y z
N GLN A 1 11.43 11.76 -5.53
CA GLN A 1 10.64 12.02 -4.29
C GLN A 1 11.02 10.99 -3.23
N LEU A 2 10.91 11.34 -1.94
CA LEU A 2 11.02 10.43 -0.80
C LEU A 2 9.76 10.62 0.05
N LEU A 3 8.86 9.63 0.03
CA LEU A 3 7.60 9.66 0.77
C LEU A 3 7.72 8.82 2.04
N TYR A 4 7.38 9.41 3.18
CA TYR A 4 7.42 8.74 4.46
C TYR A 4 6.30 9.24 5.39
N TYR A 5 5.97 8.43 6.40
CA TYR A 5 5.00 8.77 7.43
C TYR A 5 5.33 8.04 8.74
N PRO A 6 4.91 8.57 9.90
CA PRO A 6 4.98 7.82 11.16
C PRO A 6 4.10 6.58 11.05
N ALA A 7 4.63 5.39 11.31
CA ALA A 7 3.87 4.14 11.10
C ALA A 7 2.56 4.09 11.92
N ILE A 8 2.54 4.75 13.09
CA ILE A 8 1.34 4.93 13.93
C ILE A 8 0.17 5.63 13.21
N ALA A 9 0.43 6.40 12.15
CA ALA A 9 -0.60 7.07 11.37
C ALA A 9 -1.38 6.10 10.46
N ASP A 10 -0.81 4.94 10.10
CA ASP A 10 -1.54 3.91 9.38
C ASP A 10 -2.29 3.02 10.39
N PRO A 11 -3.65 2.97 10.32
CA PRO A 11 -4.48 2.28 11.31
C PRO A 11 -4.15 0.81 11.51
N ARG A 12 -3.52 0.15 10.52
CA ARG A 12 -3.15 -1.26 10.61
C ARG A 12 -2.02 -1.51 11.61
N TYR A 13 -1.13 -0.55 11.83
CA TYR A 13 -0.04 -0.71 12.80
C TYR A 13 -0.52 -0.68 14.25
N LYS A 14 -1.62 0.04 14.55
CA LYS A 14 -2.07 0.31 15.93
C LYS A 14 -0.87 0.77 16.80
N ASN A 15 -0.82 0.39 18.07
CA ASN A 15 0.28 0.74 18.98
C ASN A 15 1.66 0.20 18.57
N LYS A 16 1.74 -0.78 17.65
CA LYS A 16 3.03 -1.34 17.18
C LYS A 16 3.80 -0.37 16.27
N GLY A 17 3.14 0.67 15.74
CA GLY A 17 3.77 1.71 14.94
C GLY A 17 4.47 2.80 15.76
N LYS A 18 4.41 2.75 17.10
CA LYS A 18 5.04 3.76 17.97
C LYS A 18 6.55 3.77 17.75
N ASN A 19 7.12 4.96 17.56
CA ASN A 19 8.55 5.18 17.31
C ASN A 19 9.09 4.45 16.06
N VAL A 20 8.22 4.13 15.10
CA VAL A 20 8.60 3.57 13.79
C VAL A 20 8.26 4.56 12.69
N LEU A 21 9.21 4.81 11.79
CA LEU A 21 9.00 5.58 10.58
C LEU A 21 8.84 4.62 9.39
N PHE A 22 7.81 4.82 8.57
CA PHE A 22 7.62 4.06 7.33
C PHE A 22 8.04 4.91 6.14
N ILE A 23 9.00 4.43 5.34
CA ILE A 23 9.25 4.99 4.01
C ILE A 23 8.36 4.26 3.01
N ASN A 24 7.36 4.98 2.49
CA ASN A 24 6.42 4.45 1.52
C ASN A 24 7.06 4.23 0.15
N CYS A 25 7.86 5.19 -0.30
CA CYS A 25 8.36 5.18 -1.66
C CYS A 25 9.59 6.08 -1.83
N VAL A 26 10.56 5.60 -2.61
CA VAL A 26 11.58 6.42 -3.25
C VAL A 26 11.47 6.17 -4.75
N TYR A 27 10.90 7.12 -5.47
CA TYR A 27 10.63 6.95 -6.89
C TYR A 27 10.94 8.22 -7.69
N ASN A 28 11.40 7.98 -8.91
CA ASN A 28 11.61 8.98 -9.94
C ASN A 28 11.44 8.32 -11.32
N PRO A 29 10.35 8.61 -12.07
CA PRO A 29 10.12 8.00 -13.36
C PRO A 29 11.02 8.58 -14.48
N PHE A 30 11.72 9.69 -14.23
CA PHE A 30 12.52 10.38 -15.25
C PHE A 30 13.97 9.89 -15.25
N ARG A 31 14.36 9.13 -16.28
CA ARG A 31 15.69 8.50 -16.40
C ARG A 31 16.83 9.52 -16.32
N GLU A 32 16.65 10.67 -16.95
CA GLU A 32 17.55 11.83 -16.97
C GLU A 32 17.81 12.45 -15.59
N ALA A 33 16.94 12.16 -14.62
CA ALA A 33 17.06 12.62 -13.25
C ALA A 33 17.49 11.51 -12.28
N GLN A 34 17.70 10.27 -12.76
CA GLN A 34 18.22 9.17 -11.95
C GLN A 34 19.75 9.22 -11.85
N ARG A 35 20.30 8.48 -10.88
CA ARG A 35 21.76 8.34 -10.64
C ARG A 35 22.52 9.64 -10.33
N LYS A 36 21.82 10.74 -10.03
CA LYS A 36 22.40 12.04 -9.62
C LYS A 36 22.59 12.19 -8.11
N GLY A 37 22.43 11.13 -7.32
CA GLY A 37 22.59 11.17 -5.86
C GLY A 37 21.46 11.83 -5.07
N ILE A 38 20.45 12.40 -5.72
CA ILE A 38 19.34 13.11 -5.06
C ILE A 38 18.61 12.25 -4.03
N ALA A 39 18.30 10.99 -4.35
CA ALA A 39 17.64 10.07 -3.41
C ALA A 39 18.48 9.82 -2.14
N ARG A 40 19.81 9.71 -2.29
CA ARG A 40 20.74 9.58 -1.15
C ARG A 40 20.76 10.85 -0.32
N ALA A 41 20.82 12.03 -0.96
CA ALA A 41 20.79 13.30 -0.25
C ALA A 41 19.49 13.48 0.56
N LEU A 42 18.33 13.16 -0.05
CA LEU A 42 17.04 13.17 0.64
C LEU A 42 17.00 12.20 1.83
N PHE A 43 17.51 10.97 1.65
CA PHE A 43 17.56 9.99 2.74
C PHE A 43 18.48 10.43 3.89
N ASN A 44 19.66 10.98 3.59
CA ASN A 44 20.56 11.48 4.62
C ASN A 44 19.95 12.67 5.39
N SER A 45 19.27 13.58 4.68
CA SER A 45 18.52 14.66 5.32
C SER A 45 17.42 14.14 6.23
N LEU A 46 16.69 13.09 5.80
CA LEU A 46 15.69 12.43 6.63
C LEU A 46 16.31 11.83 7.90
N LEU A 47 17.46 11.15 7.78
CA LEU A 47 18.16 10.54 8.92
C LEU A 47 18.45 11.57 10.02
N GLU A 48 18.97 12.74 9.65
CA GLU A 48 19.25 13.80 10.62
C GLU A 48 17.98 14.29 11.34
N GLU A 49 16.84 14.33 10.65
CA GLU A 49 15.56 14.78 11.21
C GLU A 49 14.94 13.76 12.18
N VAL A 50 15.17 12.46 11.95
CA VAL A 50 14.41 11.38 12.59
C VAL A 50 15.22 10.55 13.57
N LYS A 51 16.55 10.63 13.54
CA LYS A 51 17.46 9.81 14.38
C LYS A 51 17.12 9.86 15.87
N ASP A 52 16.65 11.00 16.37
CA ASP A 52 16.32 11.15 17.79
C ASP A 52 14.87 10.84 18.16
N LYS A 53 13.98 10.79 17.18
CA LYS A 53 12.52 10.67 17.36
C LYS A 53 12.02 9.24 17.20
N TYR A 54 12.73 8.43 16.40
CA TYR A 54 12.31 7.08 16.04
C TYR A 54 13.40 6.06 16.40
N ASN A 55 12.98 4.83 16.66
CA ASN A 55 13.90 3.72 16.91
C ASN A 55 14.27 2.99 15.62
N LEU A 56 13.39 3.03 14.63
CA LEU A 56 13.48 2.22 13.43
C LEU A 56 12.85 2.92 12.23
N ILE A 57 13.47 2.77 11.07
CA ILE A 57 12.85 3.05 9.78
C ILE A 57 12.54 1.72 9.10
N VAL A 58 11.36 1.56 8.53
CA VAL A 58 10.99 0.38 7.73
C VAL A 58 10.47 0.78 6.35
N THR A 59 10.55 -0.14 5.40
CA THR A 59 9.97 0.03 4.07
C THR A 59 9.63 -1.31 3.45
N HIS A 60 8.66 -1.32 2.55
CA HIS A 60 8.45 -2.40 1.60
C HIS A 60 8.92 -1.94 0.22
N ALA A 61 10.11 -2.34 -0.17
CA ALA A 61 10.69 -2.01 -1.46
C ALA A 61 10.06 -2.87 -2.57
N PHE A 62 9.12 -2.29 -3.30
CA PHE A 62 8.52 -2.91 -4.49
C PHE A 62 9.43 -2.76 -5.71
N VAL A 63 9.34 -3.74 -6.63
CA VAL A 63 10.13 -3.77 -7.87
C VAL A 63 9.20 -3.49 -9.03
N THR A 64 9.43 -2.38 -9.74
CA THR A 64 8.64 -2.03 -10.93
C THR A 64 9.20 -2.65 -12.21
N GLY A 65 10.47 -3.08 -12.20
CA GLY A 65 11.17 -3.58 -13.40
C GLY A 65 11.64 -2.50 -14.38
N GLU A 66 11.22 -1.25 -14.21
CA GLU A 66 11.42 -0.17 -15.19
C GLU A 66 12.62 0.74 -14.89
N TYR A 67 13.06 0.81 -13.63
CA TYR A 67 14.07 1.75 -13.14
C TYR A 67 15.03 1.11 -12.13
N PHE A 68 15.97 1.91 -11.61
CA PHE A 68 16.86 1.45 -10.54
C PHE A 68 16.05 0.94 -9.34
N SER A 69 16.38 -0.27 -8.87
CA SER A 69 15.60 -0.97 -7.86
C SER A 69 15.58 -0.22 -6.53
N GLN A 70 14.39 -0.01 -5.99
CA GLN A 70 14.21 0.55 -4.64
C GLN A 70 14.89 -0.34 -3.59
N LYS A 71 14.80 -1.66 -3.75
CA LYS A 71 15.43 -2.61 -2.83
C LYS A 71 16.94 -2.42 -2.82
N GLU A 72 17.57 -2.33 -3.99
CA GLU A 72 19.02 -2.09 -4.10
C GLU A 72 19.42 -0.74 -3.54
N PHE A 73 18.60 0.29 -3.76
CA PHE A 73 18.83 1.60 -3.15
C PHE A 73 18.89 1.52 -1.62
N PHE A 74 17.87 0.95 -0.98
CA PHE A 74 17.82 0.88 0.48
C PHE A 74 18.91 -0.01 1.06
N LEU A 75 19.22 -1.15 0.43
CA LEU A 75 20.34 -2.00 0.85
C LEU A 75 21.66 -1.23 0.81
N LYS A 76 21.90 -0.44 -0.24
CA LYS A 76 23.10 0.43 -0.33
C LYS A 76 23.11 1.56 0.71
N MET A 77 21.96 1.94 1.24
CA MET A 77 21.86 2.93 2.34
C MET A 77 22.05 2.29 3.72
N GLY A 78 22.24 0.97 3.81
CA GLY A 78 22.47 0.26 5.07
C GLY A 78 21.22 -0.37 5.67
N PHE A 79 20.10 -0.41 4.94
CA PHE A 79 18.95 -1.20 5.37
C PHE A 79 19.28 -2.69 5.35
N LYS A 80 18.60 -3.44 6.21
CA LYS A 80 18.74 -4.89 6.37
C LYS A 80 17.40 -5.57 6.07
N PRO A 81 17.39 -6.80 5.52
CA PRO A 81 16.17 -7.58 5.38
C PRO A 81 15.51 -7.87 6.73
N VAL A 82 14.18 -7.75 6.79
CA VAL A 82 13.40 -8.13 7.98
C VAL A 82 13.41 -9.67 8.13
N PRO A 83 13.82 -10.22 9.29
CA PRO A 83 13.77 -11.67 9.52
C PRO A 83 12.34 -12.20 9.37
N LYS A 84 12.17 -13.27 8.58
CA LYS A 84 10.85 -13.85 8.25
C LYS A 84 9.88 -12.88 7.53
N GLY A 85 10.37 -11.74 7.04
CA GLY A 85 9.62 -10.79 6.24
C GLY A 85 9.54 -11.20 4.77
N SER A 86 8.74 -10.46 4.00
CA SER A 86 8.73 -10.60 2.53
C SER A 86 10.06 -10.13 1.93
N PRO A 87 10.46 -10.57 0.72
CA PRO A 87 11.74 -10.17 0.12
C PRO A 87 11.97 -8.66 -0.06
N GLY A 88 10.89 -7.86 -0.08
CA GLY A 88 10.94 -6.39 -0.15
C GLY A 88 10.94 -5.71 1.22
N ASP A 89 10.77 -6.44 2.32
CA ASP A 89 10.72 -5.87 3.67
C ASP A 89 12.11 -5.57 4.18
N LEU A 90 12.39 -4.30 4.39
CA LEU A 90 13.68 -3.81 4.84
C LEU A 90 13.50 -2.91 6.06
N TYR A 91 14.52 -2.89 6.93
CA TYR A 91 14.57 -2.00 8.09
C TYR A 91 15.94 -1.33 8.23
N PHE A 92 15.97 -0.16 8.87
CA PHE A 92 17.18 0.57 9.24
C PHE A 92 17.10 0.94 10.72
N PRO A 93 17.97 0.40 11.58
CA PRO A 93 17.95 0.70 13.01
C PRO A 93 18.48 2.12 13.27
N LEU A 94 17.74 2.89 14.07
CA LEU A 94 18.19 4.19 14.57
C LEU A 94 18.62 4.09 16.05
N LYS A 95 17.87 3.34 16.86
CA LYS A 95 18.14 3.12 18.29
C LYS A 95 17.75 1.71 18.73
N GLY A 96 18.58 1.11 19.58
CA GLY A 96 18.27 -0.15 20.29
C GLY A 96 18.17 -1.39 19.39
N GLU A 97 17.62 -2.46 19.97
CA GLU A 97 17.37 -3.71 19.26
C GLU A 97 16.15 -3.61 18.32
N VAL A 98 16.17 -4.40 17.26
CA VAL A 98 15.13 -4.42 16.22
C VAL A 98 14.02 -5.36 16.70
N PRO A 99 12.84 -4.83 17.11
CA PRO A 99 11.75 -5.70 17.51
C PRO A 99 11.25 -6.53 16.33
N SER A 100 10.42 -7.54 16.63
CA SER A 100 9.65 -8.28 15.62
C SER A 100 8.67 -7.36 14.91
N ILE A 101 9.16 -6.61 13.92
CA ILE A 101 8.36 -5.65 13.18
C ILE A 101 7.71 -6.29 11.97
N GLN A 102 6.41 -6.06 11.82
CA GLN A 102 5.68 -6.36 10.60
C GLN A 102 5.72 -5.13 9.70
N VAL A 103 6.21 -5.28 8.47
CA VAL A 103 6.17 -4.22 7.47
C VAL A 103 4.84 -4.31 6.72
N LEU A 104 3.97 -3.31 6.92
CA LEU A 104 2.66 -3.21 6.28
C LEU A 104 2.75 -2.27 5.08
N SER A 105 2.31 -2.75 3.93
CA SER A 105 2.28 -1.98 2.68
C SER A 105 0.95 -2.24 1.98
N VAL A 106 0.44 -1.24 1.28
CA VAL A 106 -0.75 -1.41 0.42
C VAL A 106 -0.44 -2.22 -0.84
N TRP A 107 0.83 -2.36 -1.17
CA TRP A 107 1.32 -3.17 -2.30
C TRP A 107 1.51 -4.64 -1.93
N LYS A 108 1.19 -5.03 -0.68
CA LYS A 108 1.16 -6.43 -0.27
C LYS A 108 -0.25 -6.96 -0.41
N GLU A 109 -0.35 -8.21 -0.85
CA GLU A 109 -1.60 -8.95 -0.78
C GLU A 109 -2.12 -8.96 0.66
N SER A 110 -3.42 -8.71 0.79
CA SER A 110 -4.08 -8.86 2.07
C SER A 110 -4.01 -10.31 2.53
N LYS A 111 -3.68 -10.51 3.81
CA LYS A 111 -3.78 -11.81 4.49
C LYS A 111 -5.07 -11.93 5.32
N GLY A 112 -5.91 -10.90 5.31
CA GLY A 112 -7.18 -10.90 6.02
C GLY A 112 -8.15 -11.88 5.38
N ARG A 113 -9.02 -12.47 6.20
CA ARG A 113 -10.18 -13.21 5.69
C ARG A 113 -11.30 -12.23 5.46
N TYR A 114 -11.89 -12.25 4.27
CA TYR A 114 -13.12 -11.55 3.99
C TYR A 114 -14.32 -12.44 4.30
N GLU A 115 -15.27 -11.91 5.08
CA GLU A 115 -16.56 -12.53 5.34
C GLU A 115 -17.64 -11.68 4.63
N PRO A 116 -18.28 -12.21 3.56
CA PRO A 116 -19.33 -11.50 2.83
C PRO A 116 -20.46 -11.05 3.74
N ARG A 117 -20.81 -9.76 3.69
CA ARG A 117 -21.97 -9.20 4.41
C ARG A 117 -23.10 -8.88 3.44
N SER A 118 -24.34 -8.96 3.92
CA SER A 118 -25.52 -8.53 3.14
C SER A 118 -25.40 -7.06 2.71
N SER A 119 -24.84 -6.20 3.55
CA SER A 119 -24.56 -4.78 3.26
C SER A 119 -23.56 -4.55 2.12
N ASP A 120 -22.78 -5.56 1.74
CA ASP A 120 -21.75 -5.45 0.69
C ASP A 120 -22.29 -5.86 -0.69
N ARG A 121 -23.50 -6.44 -0.74
CA ARG A 121 -24.20 -6.80 -1.97
C ARG A 121 -24.74 -5.55 -2.67
N GLY A 122 -24.75 -5.57 -3.99
CA GLY A 122 -25.24 -4.48 -4.82
C GLY A 122 -24.42 -3.19 -4.73
N ARG A 123 -23.18 -3.21 -4.23
CA ARG A 123 -22.30 -2.03 -4.19
C ARG A 123 -20.84 -2.38 -4.52
N ALA A 124 -20.08 -1.36 -4.90
CA ALA A 124 -18.63 -1.43 -5.03
C ALA A 124 -17.95 -0.47 -4.04
N MET A 125 -17.02 -1.00 -3.24
CA MET A 125 -16.15 -0.26 -2.34
C MET A 125 -14.70 -0.36 -2.83
N ILE A 126 -14.02 0.78 -2.93
CA ILE A 126 -12.63 0.84 -3.36
C ILE A 126 -11.85 1.68 -2.35
N PHE A 127 -10.96 1.02 -1.60
CA PHE A 127 -10.12 1.63 -0.58
C PHE A 127 -8.81 2.13 -1.19
N TYR A 128 -8.42 3.35 -0.82
CA TYR A 128 -7.15 3.94 -1.24
C TYR A 128 -6.35 4.48 -0.06
N SER A 129 -5.03 4.51 -0.23
CA SER A 129 -4.09 5.13 0.71
C SER A 129 -3.97 6.61 0.44
N PRO A 130 -3.98 7.48 1.47
CA PRO A 130 -3.70 8.90 1.29
C PRO A 130 -2.20 9.20 1.08
N VAL A 131 -1.32 8.19 1.19
CA VAL A 131 0.13 8.38 1.25
C VAL A 131 0.78 8.40 -0.14
N CYS A 132 0.11 7.89 -1.17
CA CYS A 132 0.67 7.77 -2.51
C CYS A 132 -0.32 8.30 -3.55
N GLU A 133 0.11 9.25 -4.39
CA GLU A 133 -0.77 9.82 -5.42
C GLU A 133 -1.33 8.74 -6.36
N PHE A 134 -0.53 7.70 -6.67
CA PHE A 134 -0.95 6.60 -7.52
C PHE A 134 -2.06 5.75 -6.89
N SER A 135 -2.14 5.66 -5.56
CA SER A 135 -3.17 4.87 -4.90
C SER A 135 -4.57 5.41 -5.20
N TYR A 136 -4.76 6.74 -5.14
CA TYR A 136 -6.03 7.36 -5.48
C TYR A 136 -6.30 7.31 -6.99
N ILE A 137 -5.27 7.49 -7.82
CA ILE A 137 -5.41 7.40 -9.29
C ILE A 137 -5.89 6.01 -9.70
N PHE A 138 -5.28 4.94 -9.16
CA PHE A 138 -5.69 3.56 -9.45
C PHE A 138 -7.08 3.25 -8.91
N ALA A 139 -7.43 3.71 -7.70
CA ALA A 139 -8.79 3.56 -7.18
C ALA A 139 -9.83 4.28 -8.05
N SER A 140 -9.52 5.49 -8.52
CA SER A 140 -10.39 6.25 -9.42
C SER A 140 -10.54 5.59 -10.78
N TYR A 141 -9.45 5.01 -11.31
CA TYR A 141 -9.47 4.27 -12.57
C TYR A 141 -10.30 2.98 -12.44
N ALA A 142 -10.11 2.22 -11.36
CA ALA A 142 -10.94 1.07 -11.03
C ALA A 142 -12.43 1.45 -10.94
N ALA A 143 -12.75 2.56 -10.25
CA ALA A 143 -14.13 3.06 -10.16
C ALA A 143 -14.74 3.37 -11.53
N ARG A 144 -13.97 3.97 -12.44
CA ARG A 144 -14.42 4.23 -13.81
C ARG A 144 -14.75 2.92 -14.54
N ILE A 145 -13.86 1.93 -14.47
CA ILE A 145 -14.08 0.62 -15.11
C ILE A 145 -15.34 -0.06 -14.56
N VAL A 146 -15.56 -0.03 -13.23
CA VAL A 146 -16.77 -0.62 -12.64
C VAL A 146 -18.03 0.05 -13.19
N ARG A 147 -18.06 1.38 -13.26
CA ARG A 147 -19.22 2.14 -13.80
C ARG A 147 -19.46 1.87 -15.28
N GLU A 148 -18.41 1.63 -16.06
CA GLU A 148 -18.51 1.25 -17.48
C GLU A 148 -19.08 -0.16 -17.65
N LEU A 149 -18.75 -1.09 -16.74
CA LEU A 149 -19.21 -2.47 -16.79
C LEU A 149 -20.60 -2.68 -16.16
N CYS A 150 -20.98 -1.86 -15.18
CA CYS A 150 -22.28 -1.90 -14.52
C CYS A 150 -22.63 -0.53 -13.92
N SER A 151 -23.64 0.11 -14.51
CA SER A 151 -24.16 1.41 -14.05
C SER A 151 -25.04 1.31 -12.79
N ASP A 152 -25.51 0.12 -12.46
CA ASP A 152 -26.63 -0.07 -11.53
C ASP A 152 -26.17 -0.19 -10.07
N ILE A 153 -24.87 -0.43 -9.83
CA ILE A 153 -24.30 -0.49 -8.48
C ILE A 153 -23.60 0.82 -8.10
N PRO A 154 -23.87 1.39 -6.91
CA PRO A 154 -23.10 2.53 -6.40
C PRO A 154 -21.63 2.16 -6.21
N VAL A 155 -20.75 3.07 -6.64
CA VAL A 155 -19.29 2.93 -6.52
C VAL A 155 -18.74 4.01 -5.58
N THR A 156 -18.14 3.59 -4.46
CA THR A 156 -17.61 4.49 -3.43
C THR A 156 -16.09 4.37 -3.31
N LEU A 157 -15.40 5.51 -3.30
CA LEU A 157 -13.98 5.61 -3.00
C LEU A 157 -13.79 5.94 -1.51
N LEU A 158 -13.03 5.13 -0.79
CA LEU A 158 -12.87 5.22 0.66
C LEU A 158 -11.39 5.42 1.03
N ASN A 159 -11.06 6.48 1.76
CA ASN A 159 -9.73 6.64 2.33
C ASN A 159 -9.59 5.70 3.53
N TYR A 160 -8.77 4.64 3.44
CA TYR A 160 -8.72 3.65 4.53
C TYR A 160 -8.09 4.18 5.84
N TRP A 161 -7.41 5.33 5.82
CA TRP A 161 -6.95 5.97 7.07
C TRP A 161 -8.11 6.61 7.83
N LYS A 162 -9.12 7.11 7.11
CA LYS A 162 -10.32 7.72 7.69
C LYS A 162 -11.38 6.66 8.00
N GLU A 163 -11.64 5.79 7.03
CA GLU A 163 -12.63 4.71 7.08
C GLU A 163 -11.99 3.39 7.55
N SER A 164 -11.17 3.47 8.61
CA SER A 164 -10.30 2.37 9.01
C SER A 164 -11.06 1.17 9.54
N GLU A 165 -12.17 1.39 10.25
CA GLU A 165 -13.00 0.30 10.77
C GLU A 165 -13.67 -0.48 9.63
N GLU A 166 -14.18 0.23 8.62
CA GLU A 166 -14.71 -0.40 7.42
C GLU A 166 -13.60 -1.24 6.78
N PHE A 167 -12.45 -0.65 6.43
CA PHE A 167 -11.35 -1.37 5.78
C PHE A 167 -10.85 -2.60 6.55
N LEU A 168 -10.58 -2.45 7.86
CA LEU A 168 -10.08 -3.53 8.70
C LEU A 168 -11.11 -4.65 8.87
N SER A 169 -12.40 -4.31 9.00
CA SER A 169 -13.46 -5.31 9.21
C SER A 169 -13.80 -6.11 7.94
N ARG A 170 -13.30 -5.68 6.76
CA ARG A 170 -13.35 -6.44 5.51
C ARG A 170 -12.03 -7.15 5.21
N GLY A 171 -11.17 -7.35 6.21
CA GLY A 171 -9.93 -8.08 6.04
C GLY A 171 -8.95 -7.37 5.10
N GLU A 172 -8.88 -6.04 5.13
CA GLU A 172 -7.88 -5.24 4.41
C GLU A 172 -7.88 -5.42 2.87
N HIS A 173 -8.99 -5.88 2.28
CA HIS A 173 -9.13 -5.93 0.83
C HIS A 173 -9.28 -4.52 0.25
N TRP A 174 -8.47 -4.20 -0.75
CA TRP A 174 -8.45 -2.88 -1.38
C TRP A 174 -9.72 -2.61 -2.20
N MET A 175 -10.40 -3.65 -2.69
CA MET A 175 -11.61 -3.51 -3.48
C MET A 175 -12.56 -4.68 -3.26
N ILE A 176 -13.84 -4.36 -3.14
CA ILE A 176 -14.94 -5.31 -2.97
C ILE A 176 -16.06 -4.88 -3.89
N VAL A 177 -16.51 -5.78 -4.76
CA VAL A 177 -17.63 -5.56 -5.67
C VAL A 177 -18.65 -6.65 -5.42
N ASN A 178 -19.87 -6.25 -5.10
CA ASN A 178 -20.99 -7.16 -4.87
C ASN A 178 -20.63 -8.31 -3.92
N ALA A 179 -20.18 -7.95 -2.70
CA ALA A 179 -19.71 -8.88 -1.68
C ALA A 179 -18.62 -9.89 -2.15
N THR A 180 -17.82 -9.52 -3.15
CA THR A 180 -16.68 -10.31 -3.64
C THR A 180 -15.42 -9.44 -3.66
N PRO A 181 -14.33 -9.84 -2.98
CA PRO A 181 -13.05 -9.14 -3.09
C PRO A 181 -12.50 -9.24 -4.51
N ILE A 182 -11.97 -8.12 -5.01
CA ILE A 182 -11.24 -8.05 -6.28
C ILE A 182 -9.76 -7.98 -5.93
N LEU A 183 -8.95 -8.90 -6.46
CA LEU A 183 -7.54 -9.04 -6.12
C LEU A 183 -6.61 -8.46 -7.18
N SER A 184 -7.04 -8.46 -8.44
CA SER A 184 -6.25 -7.92 -9.55
C SER A 184 -6.12 -6.40 -9.51
N SER A 185 -5.00 -5.89 -10.01
CA SER A 185 -4.80 -4.46 -10.26
C SER A 185 -5.65 -3.98 -11.44
N PRO A 186 -6.17 -2.74 -11.44
CA PRO A 186 -6.88 -2.17 -12.59
C PRO A 186 -6.01 -2.02 -13.85
N LEU A 187 -4.70 -2.27 -13.75
CA LEU A 187 -3.78 -2.32 -14.90
C LEU A 187 -3.65 -3.72 -15.52
N GLU A 188 -4.14 -4.77 -14.85
CA GLU A 188 -4.08 -6.14 -15.35
C GLU A 188 -5.28 -6.47 -16.23
N GLU A 189 -5.09 -7.26 -17.30
CA GLU A 189 -6.15 -7.62 -18.24
C GLU A 189 -7.32 -8.37 -17.55
N LYS A 190 -6.98 -9.28 -16.61
CA LYS A 190 -7.95 -10.08 -15.84
C LYS A 190 -8.88 -9.26 -14.93
N PHE A 191 -8.59 -7.98 -14.71
CA PHE A 191 -9.37 -7.14 -13.81
C PHE A 191 -10.83 -6.99 -14.23
N LYS A 192 -11.07 -6.77 -15.52
CA LYS A 192 -12.43 -6.63 -16.04
C LYS A 192 -13.22 -7.93 -15.87
N ASP A 193 -12.58 -9.08 -16.09
CA ASP A 193 -13.22 -10.39 -15.94
C ASP A 193 -13.55 -10.70 -14.48
N GLU A 194 -12.67 -10.34 -13.56
CA GLU A 194 -12.90 -10.50 -12.11
C GLU A 194 -14.09 -9.65 -11.65
N VAL A 195 -14.15 -8.38 -12.10
CA VAL A 195 -15.27 -7.47 -11.82
C VAL A 195 -16.58 -8.00 -12.42
N LEU A 196 -16.61 -8.38 -13.71
CA LEU A 196 -17.81 -8.93 -14.34
C LEU A 196 -18.31 -10.20 -13.65
N SER A 197 -17.38 -11.07 -13.24
CA SER A 197 -17.70 -12.30 -12.52
C SER A 197 -18.32 -12.01 -11.15
N SER A 198 -17.86 -10.98 -10.44
CA SER A 198 -18.44 -10.58 -9.16
C SER A 198 -19.88 -10.07 -9.28
N ILE A 199 -20.20 -9.34 -10.36
CA ILE A 199 -21.54 -8.77 -10.60
C ILE A 199 -22.55 -9.88 -10.95
N LYS A 200 -22.16 -10.85 -11.77
CA LYS A 200 -23.05 -11.94 -12.22
C LYS A 200 -23.46 -12.94 -11.13
N ARG A 201 -22.74 -12.97 -10.00
CA ARG A 201 -22.95 -13.98 -8.94
C ARG A 201 -24.29 -13.89 -8.20
N ASP A 202 -24.98 -12.75 -8.27
CA ASP A 202 -26.27 -12.52 -7.59
C ASP A 202 -27.48 -12.54 -8.53
N VAL A 203 -27.32 -12.93 -9.81
CA VAL A 203 -28.45 -13.13 -10.74
C VAL A 203 -29.07 -14.53 -10.56
N LYS A 204 -29.18 -15.02 -9.33
CA LYS A 204 -29.86 -16.28 -9.00
C LYS A 204 -30.89 -16.08 -7.90
#